data_AF-A0A8E6EXB2-F1
#
_entry.id   AF-A0A8E6EXB2-F1
#
_cell.length_a   1.000
_cell.length_b   1.000
_cell.length_c   1.000
_cell.angle_alpha   90.00
_cell.angle_beta   90.00
_cell.angle_gamma   90.00
#
_symmetry.space_group_name_H-M   'P 1'
#
loop_
_entity.id
_entity.type
_entity.pdbx_description
1 polymer ?
#
loop_
_entity_poly.entity_id
_entity_poly.type
_entity_poly.pdbx_seq_one_letter_code
_entity_poly.pdbx_strand_id
1 'polypeptide(L)'
;MKKASLCLVLLCCLGFFCPLPAQSPAADSAKKSDSNAFDAKSVYLELFKSGKLFDKREYKTVRAAVCKAFEQAHRVDIKEGLGKDAEAMNEWFAKNVDIKEEFYTALDENYDDLIQAISLFRNMWKANPEAVKNYPNLAIAVAVVWDKPGEDLYDYRGHQVRTHSLLPAGVNKITALENFKYFVDQAKAIQAKEPAIRIQFLPWEFQVYLVDTRTPIQEREWAVQNYLPKRQLIGKAYFDCKYDTEMLQSGGEVCKLAGKPYTLESLKNYGGVCAMQADFAARVAKSLAVPAAYVGGESATLDLHAWVMYVQVTGVQKDKVNFLLESEGRYGTDNYYTGNLKDPQTGQQILDRDMERRLSAVAQDRVGKRLSDLNMRIYQVLLDELKAQKKRIAFLDANLKLCHYNEGAWLEFAEMVKSGDLSNSSDLKSAVLSHWNSMLVNFAKYPDFTWKVSPDLALINKETKPERNSMYKRLIDLYEKGNRPDLACDARLKLAEFQQEDKQYSQAAVGLNQTIQKFPNEGRYIPKLMKALNEACGKYPEGKAYLTKAYINLVTNIKPKRGAEPTKYALAMYKEAVEFLEKDKKNDQIVKQIRNQMNQLSGR
;
A
#
# COMPACT_ATOMS: atom_id res chain seq x y z
N MET A 1 4.08 -25.61 -44.76
CA MET A 1 3.13 -26.01 -43.70
C MET A 1 3.89 -26.35 -42.43
N LYS A 2 4.10 -25.37 -41.55
CA LYS A 2 4.70 -25.57 -40.22
C LYS A 2 3.72 -24.97 -39.21
N LYS A 3 3.15 -25.83 -38.37
CA LYS A 3 2.24 -25.46 -37.28
C LYS A 3 3.09 -24.80 -36.18
N ALA A 4 2.83 -23.52 -35.92
CA ALA A 4 3.32 -22.84 -34.73
C ALA A 4 2.34 -23.17 -33.59
N SER A 5 2.82 -23.95 -32.60
CA SER A 5 2.10 -24.15 -31.35
C SER A 5 2.18 -22.86 -30.54
N LEU A 6 1.02 -22.23 -30.36
CA LEU A 6 0.80 -21.12 -29.47
C LEU A 6 0.80 -21.67 -28.03
N CYS A 7 1.93 -21.57 -27.33
CA CYS A 7 1.97 -21.85 -25.89
C CYS A 7 1.26 -20.71 -25.16
N LEU A 8 0.02 -20.98 -24.77
CA LEU A 8 -0.81 -20.14 -23.93
C LEU A 8 -0.21 -20.16 -22.52
N VAL A 9 0.52 -19.10 -22.15
CA VAL A 9 0.92 -18.86 -20.77
C VAL A 9 -0.34 -18.52 -19.96
N LEU A 10 -0.99 -19.54 -19.41
CA LEU A 10 -1.97 -19.38 -18.34
C LEU A 10 -1.21 -18.98 -17.06
N LEU A 11 -1.10 -17.67 -16.81
CA LEU A 11 -1.01 -17.21 -15.44
C LEU A 11 -2.43 -17.18 -14.87
N CYS A 12 -2.67 -18.03 -13.88
CA CYS A 12 -3.84 -17.97 -13.01
C CYS A 12 -3.86 -16.63 -12.24
N CYS A 13 -4.35 -15.57 -12.88
CA CYS A 13 -4.94 -14.43 -12.19
C CYS A 13 -6.42 -14.76 -11.92
N LEU A 14 -6.68 -15.67 -10.98
CA LEU A 14 -8.01 -15.78 -10.39
C LEU A 14 -8.20 -14.53 -9.52
N GLY A 15 -8.95 -13.58 -10.05
CA GLY A 15 -9.54 -12.49 -9.27
C GLY A 15 -10.50 -13.08 -8.26
N PHE A 16 -10.02 -13.32 -7.04
CA PHE A 16 -10.88 -13.47 -5.88
C PHE A 16 -11.41 -12.08 -5.53
N PHE A 17 -12.66 -11.81 -5.93
CA PHE A 17 -13.50 -10.89 -5.20
C PHE A 17 -13.59 -11.42 -3.77
N CYS A 18 -12.88 -10.78 -2.85
CA CYS A 18 -13.06 -11.02 -1.43
C CYS A 18 -14.38 -10.34 -1.04
N PRO A 19 -15.44 -11.08 -0.66
CA PRO A 19 -16.59 -10.46 -0.04
C PRO A 19 -16.15 -9.93 1.33
N LEU A 20 -16.55 -8.70 1.65
CA LEU A 20 -16.53 -8.17 3.02
C LEU A 20 -17.06 -9.25 3.98
N PRO A 21 -16.42 -9.51 5.14
CA PRO A 21 -16.95 -10.47 6.08
C PRO A 21 -18.33 -10.01 6.55
N ALA A 22 -19.32 -10.86 6.34
CA ALA A 22 -20.65 -10.70 6.90
C ALA A 22 -20.53 -10.69 8.44
N GLN A 23 -21.23 -9.74 9.07
CA GLN A 23 -21.39 -9.65 10.51
C GLN A 23 -21.85 -11.01 11.07
N SER A 24 -21.05 -11.59 11.96
CA SER A 24 -21.45 -12.76 12.73
C SER A 24 -22.45 -12.34 13.82
N PRO A 25 -23.51 -13.13 14.10
CA PRO A 25 -24.54 -12.74 15.04
C PRO A 25 -24.02 -12.81 16.48
N ALA A 26 -24.45 -11.83 17.29
CA ALA A 26 -24.19 -11.74 18.71
C ALA A 26 -24.58 -13.03 19.44
N ALA A 27 -23.62 -13.66 20.11
CA ALA A 27 -23.87 -14.75 21.04
C ALA A 27 -24.09 -14.17 22.44
N ASP A 28 -25.33 -14.25 22.89
CA ASP A 28 -25.78 -13.95 24.23
C ASP A 28 -25.25 -15.01 25.21
N SER A 29 -24.39 -14.62 26.17
CA SER A 29 -24.25 -15.39 27.41
C SER A 29 -23.84 -14.47 28.56
N ALA A 30 -24.85 -14.03 29.31
CA ALA A 30 -24.68 -13.33 30.56
C ALA A 30 -23.96 -14.21 31.59
N LYS A 31 -22.78 -13.76 32.05
CA LYS A 31 -22.18 -14.20 33.32
C LYS A 31 -21.99 -13.01 34.25
N LYS A 32 -22.54 -13.15 35.46
CA LYS A 32 -22.48 -12.21 36.59
C LYS A 32 -21.04 -11.74 36.85
N SER A 33 -20.85 -10.43 36.91
CA SER A 33 -19.56 -9.78 37.17
C SER A 33 -19.30 -9.59 38.67
N ASP A 34 -18.07 -9.89 39.08
CA ASP A 34 -17.46 -9.40 40.32
C ASP A 34 -17.38 -7.86 40.29
N SER A 35 -17.84 -7.23 41.37
CA SER A 35 -18.15 -5.80 41.46
C SER A 35 -16.94 -4.87 41.66
N ASN A 36 -15.75 -5.22 41.16
CA ASN A 36 -14.57 -4.34 41.16
C ASN A 36 -13.84 -4.33 39.80
N ALA A 37 -14.53 -4.69 38.73
CA ALA A 37 -13.99 -4.60 37.39
C ALA A 37 -13.83 -3.13 36.99
N PHE A 38 -12.59 -2.68 36.78
CA PHE A 38 -12.33 -1.44 36.06
C PHE A 38 -12.98 -1.53 34.69
N ASP A 39 -13.93 -0.63 34.44
CA ASP A 39 -14.58 -0.53 33.16
C ASP A 39 -13.71 0.33 32.24
N ALA A 40 -12.93 -0.29 31.36
CA ALA A 40 -12.14 0.46 30.38
C ALA A 40 -13.03 1.40 29.55
N LYS A 41 -14.30 1.01 29.34
CA LYS A 41 -15.32 1.83 28.69
C LYS A 41 -15.62 3.11 29.43
N SER A 42 -15.70 3.07 30.76
CA SER A 42 -15.96 4.27 31.55
C SER A 42 -14.85 5.31 31.39
N VAL A 43 -13.58 4.90 31.25
CA VAL A 43 -12.44 5.81 31.13
C VAL A 43 -12.48 6.60 29.82
N TYR A 44 -12.58 5.94 28.67
CA TYR A 44 -12.64 6.68 27.41
C TYR A 44 -13.98 7.40 27.21
N LEU A 45 -15.07 6.94 27.82
CA LEU A 45 -16.32 7.71 27.89
C LEU A 45 -16.16 9.01 28.69
N GLU A 46 -15.47 8.99 29.82
CA GLU A 46 -15.19 10.18 30.63
C GLU A 46 -14.27 11.15 29.88
N LEU A 47 -13.21 10.64 29.24
CA LEU A 47 -12.33 11.45 28.39
C LEU A 47 -13.08 12.05 27.19
N PHE A 48 -14.00 11.30 26.59
CA PHE A 48 -14.86 11.80 25.52
C PHE A 48 -15.79 12.92 26.02
N LYS A 49 -16.51 12.68 27.13
CA LYS A 49 -17.45 13.66 27.73
C LYS A 49 -16.76 14.94 28.21
N SER A 50 -15.52 14.83 28.69
CA SER A 50 -14.70 15.98 29.09
C SER A 50 -13.99 16.68 27.94
N GLY A 51 -14.07 16.14 26.71
CA GLY A 51 -13.39 16.68 25.53
C GLY A 51 -11.88 16.42 25.49
N LYS A 52 -11.34 15.64 26.43
CA LYS A 52 -9.91 15.37 26.58
C LYS A 52 -9.41 14.19 25.75
N LEU A 53 -10.30 13.37 25.18
CA LEU A 53 -9.94 12.20 24.36
C LEU A 53 -8.99 12.53 23.19
N PHE A 54 -9.04 13.77 22.68
CA PHE A 54 -8.23 14.22 21.55
C PHE A 54 -6.98 15.02 21.97
N ASP A 55 -6.70 15.13 23.27
CA ASP A 55 -5.51 15.79 23.78
C ASP A 55 -4.32 14.81 23.80
N LYS A 56 -3.23 15.18 23.12
CA LYS A 56 -1.99 14.37 23.08
C LYS A 56 -1.41 14.09 24.47
N ARG A 57 -1.69 14.95 25.46
CA ARG A 57 -1.29 14.74 26.86
C ARG A 57 -1.98 13.53 27.50
N GLU A 58 -3.16 13.16 27.00
CA GLU A 58 -3.93 12.00 27.46
C GLU A 58 -3.55 10.71 26.74
N TYR A 59 -2.58 10.73 25.82
CA TYR A 59 -2.18 9.52 25.08
C TYR A 59 -1.88 8.33 26.01
N LYS A 60 -1.16 8.57 27.11
CA LYS A 60 -0.87 7.51 28.08
C LYS A 60 -2.14 6.97 28.75
N THR A 61 -3.05 7.85 29.14
CA THR A 61 -4.33 7.50 29.76
C THR A 61 -5.17 6.65 28.79
N VAL A 62 -5.29 7.09 27.53
CA VAL A 62 -6.04 6.39 26.49
C VAL A 62 -5.40 5.04 26.17
N ARG A 63 -4.07 4.99 25.99
CA ARG A 63 -3.33 3.75 25.71
C ARG A 63 -3.48 2.74 26.86
N ALA A 64 -3.38 3.18 28.11
CA ALA A 64 -3.60 2.33 29.28
C ALA A 64 -5.03 1.77 29.32
N ALA A 65 -6.04 2.60 29.03
CA ALA A 65 -7.43 2.17 28.98
C ALA A 65 -7.68 1.15 27.87
N VAL A 66 -7.16 1.38 26.65
CA VAL A 66 -7.29 0.44 25.53
C VAL A 66 -6.53 -0.86 25.81
N CYS A 67 -5.31 -0.79 26.33
CA CYS A 67 -4.56 -1.96 26.78
C CYS A 67 -5.37 -2.81 27.76
N LYS A 68 -6.04 -2.17 28.72
CA LYS A 68 -6.86 -2.88 29.70
C LYS A 68 -8.13 -3.48 29.12
N ALA A 69 -8.78 -2.78 28.17
CA ALA A 69 -9.89 -3.33 27.41
C ALA A 69 -9.47 -4.58 26.63
N PHE A 70 -8.31 -4.51 25.96
CA PHE A 70 -7.71 -5.64 25.26
C PHE A 70 -7.43 -6.81 26.21
N GLU A 71 -6.83 -6.56 27.39
CA GLU A 71 -6.58 -7.59 28.41
C GLU A 71 -7.86 -8.29 28.88
N GLN A 72 -8.97 -7.55 28.99
CA GLN A 72 -10.26 -8.10 29.39
C GLN A 72 -10.90 -8.93 28.28
N ALA A 73 -10.91 -8.41 27.05
CA ALA A 73 -11.48 -9.08 25.89
C ALA A 73 -10.73 -10.37 25.54
N HIS A 74 -9.40 -10.34 25.61
CA HIS A 74 -8.51 -11.41 25.14
C HIS A 74 -7.80 -12.15 26.27
N ARG A 75 -8.42 -12.20 27.46
CA ARG A 75 -7.83 -12.84 28.65
C ARG A 75 -7.43 -14.29 28.40
N VAL A 76 -8.24 -15.02 27.63
CA VAL A 76 -7.98 -16.44 27.30
C VAL A 76 -6.76 -16.54 26.41
N ASP A 77 -6.73 -15.78 25.31
CA ASP A 77 -5.64 -15.79 24.33
C ASP A 77 -4.32 -15.31 24.94
N ILE A 78 -4.37 -14.29 25.80
CA ILE A 78 -3.19 -13.82 26.54
C ILE A 78 -2.67 -14.92 27.46
N LYS A 79 -3.54 -15.58 28.22
CA LYS A 79 -3.12 -16.68 29.11
C LYS A 79 -2.51 -17.83 28.31
N GLU A 80 -3.10 -18.17 27.17
CA GLU A 80 -2.61 -19.24 26.29
C GLU A 80 -1.26 -18.88 25.66
N GLY A 81 -1.15 -17.71 25.05
CA GLY A 81 0.08 -17.21 24.44
C GLY A 81 1.22 -17.08 25.44
N LEU A 82 0.94 -16.62 26.66
CA LEU A 82 1.92 -16.58 27.75
C LEU A 82 2.26 -17.97 28.30
N GLY A 83 1.31 -18.91 28.26
CA GLY A 83 1.52 -20.29 28.69
C GLY A 83 2.04 -20.40 30.13
N LYS A 84 3.01 -21.30 30.35
CA LYS A 84 3.58 -21.55 31.70
C LYS A 84 4.35 -20.38 32.31
N ASP A 85 4.76 -19.40 31.51
CA ASP A 85 5.53 -18.25 31.98
C ASP A 85 4.64 -17.04 32.31
N ALA A 86 3.30 -17.21 32.32
CA ALA A 86 2.34 -16.12 32.48
C ALA A 86 2.54 -15.29 33.76
N GLU A 87 2.80 -15.94 34.90
CA GLU A 87 3.02 -15.24 36.18
C GLU A 87 4.27 -14.34 36.11
N ALA A 88 5.42 -14.91 35.74
CA ALA A 88 6.68 -14.17 35.63
C ALA A 88 6.63 -13.06 34.57
N MET A 89 5.94 -13.30 33.44
CA MET A 89 5.77 -12.28 32.41
C MET A 89 4.86 -11.14 32.88
N ASN A 90 3.78 -11.44 33.60
CA ASN A 90 2.89 -10.43 34.17
C ASN A 90 3.61 -9.58 35.22
N GLU A 91 4.44 -10.18 36.07
CA GLU A 91 5.31 -9.44 36.99
C GLU A 91 6.29 -8.52 36.25
N TRP A 92 6.87 -9.00 35.15
CA TRP A 92 7.76 -8.20 34.33
C TRP A 92 7.01 -7.05 33.65
N PHE A 93 5.84 -7.30 33.09
CA PHE A 93 5.00 -6.27 32.51
C PHE A 93 4.53 -5.23 33.54
N ALA A 94 4.24 -5.63 34.77
CA ALA A 94 3.92 -4.70 35.86
C ALA A 94 5.07 -3.72 36.16
N LYS A 95 6.32 -4.14 35.93
CA LYS A 95 7.52 -3.29 36.06
C LYS A 95 7.86 -2.53 34.77
N ASN A 96 7.27 -2.91 33.64
CA ASN A 96 7.54 -2.37 32.30
C ASN A 96 6.23 -2.00 31.59
N VAL A 97 5.37 -1.24 32.28
CA VAL A 97 4.00 -0.94 31.85
C VAL A 97 3.96 -0.30 30.46
N ASP A 98 4.85 0.65 30.19
CA ASP A 98 4.95 1.30 28.87
C ASP A 98 5.16 0.30 27.72
N ILE A 99 5.89 -0.81 27.96
CA ILE A 99 6.14 -1.84 26.94
C ILE A 99 4.90 -2.72 26.77
N LYS A 100 4.26 -3.13 27.86
CA LYS A 100 3.02 -3.93 27.80
C LYS A 100 1.94 -3.19 27.01
N GLU A 101 1.68 -1.94 27.40
CA GLU A 101 0.66 -1.11 26.78
C GLU A 101 0.93 -0.90 25.29
N GLU A 102 2.18 -0.62 24.91
CA GLU A 102 2.55 -0.44 23.52
C GLU A 102 2.43 -1.75 22.71
N PHE A 103 2.79 -2.89 23.30
CA PHE A 103 2.67 -4.18 22.63
C PHE A 103 1.20 -4.54 22.39
N TYR A 104 0.36 -4.49 23.41
CA TYR A 104 -1.06 -4.85 23.27
C TYR A 104 -1.84 -3.88 22.38
N THR A 105 -1.43 -2.61 22.31
CA THR A 105 -2.04 -1.66 21.38
C THR A 105 -1.48 -1.73 19.95
N ALA A 106 -0.32 -2.35 19.74
CA ALA A 106 0.21 -2.64 18.41
C ALA A 106 -0.48 -3.83 17.73
N LEU A 107 -1.04 -4.77 18.52
CA LEU A 107 -1.81 -5.90 17.98
C LEU A 107 -3.08 -5.40 17.25
N ASP A 108 -3.35 -5.96 16.08
CA ASP A 108 -4.58 -5.77 15.30
C ASP A 108 -5.40 -7.06 15.28
N GLU A 109 -6.51 -7.06 16.01
CA GLU A 109 -7.38 -8.22 16.20
C GLU A 109 -8.00 -8.76 14.90
N ASN A 110 -8.00 -7.96 13.82
CA ASN A 110 -8.52 -8.39 12.53
C ASN A 110 -7.49 -9.14 11.69
N TYR A 111 -6.19 -8.97 11.98
CA TYR A 111 -5.11 -9.45 11.12
C TYR A 111 -4.05 -10.25 11.85
N ASP A 112 -3.82 -10.02 13.14
CA ASP A 112 -2.77 -10.71 13.91
C ASP A 112 -3.33 -12.01 14.53
N ASP A 113 -2.50 -13.05 14.60
CA ASP A 113 -2.74 -14.21 15.48
C ASP A 113 -2.28 -13.84 16.89
N LEU A 114 -3.24 -13.45 17.74
CA LEU A 114 -2.96 -12.92 19.07
C LEU A 114 -2.17 -13.91 19.95
N ILE A 115 -2.55 -15.19 19.95
CA ILE A 115 -1.90 -16.23 20.76
C ILE A 115 -0.45 -16.38 20.31
N GLN A 116 -0.23 -16.47 18.99
CA GLN A 116 1.10 -16.65 18.45
C GLN A 116 1.97 -15.40 18.64
N ALA A 117 1.45 -14.19 18.39
CA ALA A 117 2.18 -12.94 18.61
C ALA A 117 2.63 -12.79 20.08
N ILE A 118 1.74 -13.07 21.03
CA ILE A 118 2.05 -13.03 22.48
C ILE A 118 3.08 -14.10 22.86
N SER A 119 2.93 -15.32 22.31
CA SER A 119 3.89 -16.41 22.49
C SER A 119 5.28 -16.03 21.96
N LEU A 120 5.37 -15.39 20.80
CA LEU A 120 6.63 -14.90 20.23
C LEU A 120 7.27 -13.81 21.09
N PHE A 121 6.49 -12.84 21.55
CA PHE A 121 6.99 -11.79 22.46
C PHE A 121 7.55 -12.40 23.76
N ARG A 122 6.80 -13.34 24.38
CA ARG A 122 7.27 -14.10 25.53
C ARG A 122 8.56 -14.86 25.23
N ASN A 123 8.67 -15.51 24.08
CA ASN A 123 9.86 -16.29 23.71
C ASN A 123 11.11 -15.39 23.60
N MET A 124 10.97 -14.19 23.03
CA MET A 124 12.05 -13.18 23.01
C MET A 124 12.42 -12.70 24.41
N TRP A 125 11.43 -12.41 25.25
CA TRP A 125 11.65 -12.01 26.64
C TRP A 125 12.35 -13.11 27.45
N LYS A 126 11.92 -14.36 27.31
CA LYS A 126 12.52 -15.50 28.00
C LYS A 126 13.96 -15.73 27.61
N ALA A 127 14.30 -15.51 26.34
CA ALA A 127 15.65 -15.64 25.84
C ALA A 127 16.56 -14.51 26.35
N ASN A 128 16.08 -13.26 26.37
CA ASN A 128 16.83 -12.13 26.90
C ASN A 128 15.91 -10.96 27.30
N PRO A 129 15.50 -10.86 28.59
CA PRO A 129 14.53 -9.86 29.02
C PRO A 129 15.11 -8.44 28.97
N GLU A 130 16.42 -8.29 29.15
CA GLU A 130 17.10 -6.99 29.07
C GLU A 130 17.20 -6.51 27.61
N ALA A 131 17.38 -7.42 26.65
CA ALA A 131 17.30 -7.05 25.23
C ALA A 131 15.90 -6.58 24.85
N VAL A 132 14.83 -7.26 25.29
CA VAL A 132 13.45 -6.81 25.04
C VAL A 132 13.19 -5.44 25.66
N LYS A 133 13.71 -5.19 26.87
CA LYS A 133 13.61 -3.88 27.51
C LYS A 133 14.33 -2.77 26.73
N ASN A 134 15.49 -3.07 26.14
CA ASN A 134 16.30 -2.10 25.39
C ASN A 134 15.85 -1.93 23.93
N TYR A 135 15.15 -2.91 23.36
CA TYR A 135 14.65 -2.91 21.98
C TYR A 135 13.16 -3.28 21.90
N PRO A 136 12.27 -2.56 22.63
CA PRO A 136 10.86 -2.96 22.73
C PRO A 136 10.14 -2.86 21.38
N ASN A 137 10.42 -1.82 20.58
CA ASN A 137 9.83 -1.67 19.26
C ASN A 137 10.24 -2.79 18.29
N LEU A 138 11.47 -3.32 18.41
CA LEU A 138 11.92 -4.45 17.61
C LEU A 138 11.19 -5.72 18.03
N ALA A 139 11.06 -5.96 19.34
CA ALA A 139 10.30 -7.11 19.85
C ALA A 139 8.83 -7.05 19.43
N ILE A 140 8.19 -5.87 19.48
CA ILE A 140 6.82 -5.68 18.97
C ILE A 140 6.75 -5.99 17.47
N ALA A 141 7.61 -5.38 16.66
CA ALA A 141 7.60 -5.61 15.21
C ALA A 141 7.82 -7.08 14.84
N VAL A 142 8.74 -7.79 15.51
CA VAL A 142 8.92 -9.22 15.29
C VAL A 142 7.66 -10.00 15.68
N ALA A 143 7.04 -9.68 16.81
CA ALA A 143 5.85 -10.38 17.29
C ALA A 143 4.67 -10.25 16.32
N VAL A 144 4.41 -9.07 15.77
CA VAL A 144 3.24 -8.80 14.89
C VAL A 144 3.48 -9.13 13.41
N VAL A 145 4.70 -9.48 13.01
CA VAL A 145 5.03 -9.84 11.62
C VAL A 145 5.26 -11.34 11.47
N TRP A 146 5.71 -12.01 12.53
CA TRP A 146 6.05 -13.44 12.52
C TRP A 146 5.01 -14.33 13.18
N ASP A 147 3.90 -13.76 13.63
CA ASP A 147 2.75 -14.49 14.16
C ASP A 147 2.08 -15.37 13.10
N LYS A 148 2.16 -14.98 11.82
CA LYS A 148 1.70 -15.79 10.68
C LYS A 148 2.83 -16.06 9.69
N PRO A 149 3.84 -16.86 10.06
CA PRO A 149 5.09 -16.91 9.32
C PRO A 149 4.92 -17.47 7.89
N GLY A 150 3.84 -18.18 7.57
CA GLY A 150 3.59 -18.75 6.24
C GLY A 150 2.95 -17.79 5.24
N GLU A 151 1.91 -17.08 5.66
CA GLU A 151 1.06 -16.31 4.75
C GLU A 151 1.64 -14.92 4.53
N ASP A 152 2.16 -14.26 5.57
CA ASP A 152 2.35 -12.80 5.54
C ASP A 152 3.78 -12.31 5.39
N LEU A 153 4.76 -13.15 5.71
CA LEU A 153 6.17 -12.83 5.53
C LEU A 153 6.55 -12.71 4.05
N TYR A 154 7.44 -11.75 3.76
CA TYR A 154 8.07 -11.68 2.45
C TYR A 154 8.79 -12.99 2.11
N ASP A 155 8.36 -13.61 1.01
CA ASP A 155 8.79 -14.93 0.59
C ASP A 155 9.34 -14.93 -0.83
N TYR A 156 10.66 -15.10 -0.94
CA TYR A 156 11.37 -15.13 -2.21
C TYR A 156 11.34 -16.52 -2.90
N ARG A 157 10.68 -17.54 -2.33
CA ARG A 157 10.59 -18.89 -2.93
C ARG A 157 9.99 -18.86 -4.34
N GLY A 158 9.04 -17.96 -4.61
CA GLY A 158 8.51 -17.76 -5.96
C GLY A 158 9.57 -17.33 -6.99
N HIS A 159 10.55 -16.51 -6.58
CA HIS A 159 11.67 -16.11 -7.45
C HIS A 159 12.65 -17.26 -7.70
N GLN A 160 12.87 -18.11 -6.69
CA GLN A 160 13.68 -19.32 -6.83
C GLN A 160 13.07 -20.28 -7.87
N VAL A 161 11.76 -20.55 -7.77
CA VAL A 161 11.05 -21.36 -8.77
C VAL A 161 11.16 -20.75 -10.17
N ARG A 162 10.92 -19.44 -10.29
CA ARG A 162 10.99 -18.72 -11.58
C ARG A 162 12.36 -18.80 -12.25
N THR A 163 13.43 -18.94 -11.48
CA THR A 163 14.82 -19.00 -11.98
C THR A 163 15.37 -20.41 -12.12
N HIS A 164 14.54 -21.44 -11.87
CA HIS A 164 14.94 -22.86 -11.87
C HIS A 164 16.13 -23.15 -10.95
N SER A 165 16.29 -22.36 -9.89
CA SER A 165 17.41 -22.44 -8.95
C SER A 165 17.12 -23.44 -7.83
N LEU A 166 18.08 -23.68 -6.94
CA LEU A 166 17.92 -24.54 -5.78
C LEU A 166 17.58 -23.67 -4.56
N LEU A 167 16.55 -24.05 -3.82
CA LEU A 167 16.19 -23.34 -2.59
C LEU A 167 17.30 -23.52 -1.53
N PRO A 168 17.85 -22.45 -0.93
CA PRO A 168 18.88 -22.59 0.10
C PRO A 168 18.36 -23.34 1.33
N ALA A 169 19.15 -24.27 1.85
CA ALA A 169 18.78 -25.10 3.01
C ALA A 169 18.47 -24.30 4.29
N GLY A 170 18.95 -23.06 4.39
CA GLY A 170 18.75 -22.18 5.55
C GLY A 170 17.42 -21.42 5.57
N VAL A 171 16.68 -21.36 4.46
CA VAL A 171 15.50 -20.45 4.35
C VAL A 171 14.39 -20.78 5.35
N ASN A 172 14.19 -22.06 5.66
CA ASN A 172 13.17 -22.52 6.61
C ASN A 172 13.69 -22.58 8.05
N LYS A 173 14.97 -22.25 8.27
CA LYS A 173 15.58 -22.31 9.60
C LYS A 173 15.44 -21.02 10.38
N ILE A 174 15.26 -19.89 9.68
CA ILE A 174 15.12 -18.58 10.33
C ILE A 174 13.80 -18.52 11.11
N THR A 175 13.91 -18.32 12.41
CA THR A 175 12.81 -18.10 13.34
C THR A 175 12.66 -16.63 13.71
N ALA A 176 11.52 -16.27 14.30
CA ALA A 176 11.28 -14.94 14.88
C ALA A 176 12.35 -14.56 15.92
N LEU A 177 12.73 -15.52 16.79
CA LEU A 177 13.74 -15.30 17.82
C LEU A 177 15.14 -15.04 17.22
N GLU A 178 15.53 -15.78 16.18
CA GLU A 178 16.80 -15.53 15.48
C GLU A 178 16.81 -14.18 14.77
N ASN A 179 15.68 -13.74 14.20
CA ASN A 179 15.54 -12.39 13.65
C ASN A 179 15.78 -11.32 14.71
N PHE A 180 15.09 -11.42 15.85
CA PHE A 180 15.26 -10.49 16.97
C PHE A 180 16.72 -10.46 17.44
N LYS A 181 17.30 -11.64 17.70
CA LYS A 181 18.69 -11.79 18.14
C LYS A 181 19.67 -11.16 17.13
N TYR A 182 19.49 -11.45 15.85
CA TYR A 182 20.36 -10.91 14.79
C TYR A 182 20.41 -9.38 14.84
N PHE A 183 19.26 -8.70 14.89
CA PHE A 183 19.22 -7.24 14.89
C PHE A 183 19.73 -6.63 16.20
N VAL A 184 19.50 -7.28 17.35
CA VAL A 184 20.10 -6.86 18.63
C VAL A 184 21.62 -6.96 18.57
N ASP A 185 22.15 -8.07 18.06
CA ASP A 185 23.59 -8.32 17.97
C ASP A 185 24.27 -7.35 16.96
N GLN A 186 23.62 -7.07 15.83
CA GLN A 186 24.12 -6.14 14.81
C GLN A 186 23.95 -4.66 15.16
N ALA A 187 23.09 -4.33 16.13
CA ALA A 187 22.78 -2.94 16.48
C ALA A 187 24.05 -2.12 16.80
N LYS A 188 25.01 -2.72 17.53
CA LYS A 188 26.28 -2.05 17.87
C LYS A 188 27.14 -1.78 16.65
N ALA A 189 27.30 -2.75 15.75
CA ALA A 189 28.13 -2.61 14.55
C ALA A 189 27.58 -1.54 13.60
N ILE A 190 26.25 -1.52 13.42
CA ILE A 190 25.56 -0.53 12.59
C ILE A 190 25.68 0.86 13.21
N GLN A 191 25.41 1.00 14.52
CA GLN A 191 25.53 2.28 15.24
C GLN A 191 26.97 2.81 15.27
N ALA A 192 27.97 1.94 15.28
CA ALA A 192 29.37 2.36 15.22
C ALA A 192 29.74 3.01 13.87
N LYS A 193 29.08 2.60 12.78
CA LYS A 193 29.28 3.17 11.44
C LYS A 193 28.35 4.35 11.15
N GLU A 194 27.11 4.27 11.61
CA GLU A 194 26.08 5.28 11.42
C GLU A 194 25.42 5.65 12.76
N PRO A 195 26.07 6.50 13.58
CA PRO A 195 25.60 6.80 14.94
C PRO A 195 24.25 7.52 14.97
N ALA A 196 23.86 8.13 13.85
CA ALA A 196 22.54 8.74 13.67
C ALA A 196 21.40 7.70 13.61
N ILE A 197 21.72 6.42 13.42
CA ILE A 197 20.75 5.32 13.26
C ILE A 197 20.75 4.45 14.50
N ARG A 198 19.74 4.66 15.33
CA ARG A 198 19.54 3.94 16.58
C ARG A 198 18.29 3.06 16.46
N ILE A 199 18.50 1.78 16.13
CA ILE A 199 17.42 0.78 15.96
C ILE A 199 16.50 0.75 17.18
N GLN A 200 17.04 0.94 18.39
CA GLN A 200 16.27 1.01 19.64
C GLN A 200 15.21 2.13 19.67
N PHE A 201 15.41 3.20 18.90
CA PHE A 201 14.51 4.36 18.87
C PHE A 201 13.61 4.38 17.65
N LEU A 202 13.88 3.55 16.64
CA LEU A 202 13.03 3.43 15.48
C LEU A 202 11.66 2.86 15.93
N PRO A 203 10.52 3.49 15.61
CA PRO A 203 9.20 2.99 15.98
C PRO A 203 8.92 1.62 15.35
N TRP A 204 8.08 0.79 15.99
CA TRP A 204 7.79 -0.56 15.50
C TRP A 204 7.17 -0.53 14.09
N GLU A 205 6.42 0.53 13.76
CA GLU A 205 5.80 0.77 12.45
C GLU A 205 6.81 0.87 11.30
N PHE A 206 8.05 1.28 11.60
CA PHE A 206 9.16 1.25 10.65
C PHE A 206 9.83 -0.13 10.62
N GLN A 207 9.91 -0.78 11.78
CA GLN A 207 10.62 -2.05 11.94
C GLN A 207 9.86 -3.24 11.36
N VAL A 208 8.55 -3.16 11.11
CA VAL A 208 7.82 -4.22 10.39
C VAL A 208 8.39 -4.46 8.98
N TYR A 209 8.83 -3.40 8.29
CA TYR A 209 9.51 -3.46 6.99
C TYR A 209 10.99 -3.84 7.07
N LEU A 210 11.49 -4.11 8.28
CA LEU A 210 12.84 -4.58 8.53
C LEU A 210 12.86 -6.08 8.82
N VAL A 211 11.95 -6.53 9.69
CA VAL A 211 11.95 -7.88 10.25
C VAL A 211 11.22 -8.91 9.38
N ASP A 212 10.51 -8.46 8.35
CA ASP A 212 9.80 -9.27 7.37
C ASP A 212 10.79 -9.94 6.38
N THR A 213 11.64 -10.81 6.89
CA THR A 213 12.66 -11.48 6.08
C THR A 213 13.03 -12.88 6.55
N ARG A 214 13.03 -13.81 5.60
CA ARG A 214 13.52 -15.19 5.75
C ARG A 214 14.97 -15.36 5.31
N THR A 215 15.71 -14.27 5.06
CA THR A 215 17.10 -14.35 4.61
C THR A 215 17.94 -15.10 5.65
N PRO A 216 18.60 -16.23 5.30
CA PRO A 216 19.46 -16.99 6.20
C PRO A 216 20.59 -16.15 6.82
N ILE A 217 20.97 -16.43 8.07
CA ILE A 217 21.98 -15.64 8.80
C ILE A 217 23.30 -15.53 8.03
N GLN A 218 23.79 -16.62 7.43
CA GLN A 218 25.01 -16.62 6.62
C GLN A 218 24.93 -15.64 5.44
N GLU A 219 23.76 -15.52 4.81
CA GLU A 219 23.56 -14.55 3.72
C GLU A 219 23.51 -13.11 4.25
N ARG A 220 22.96 -12.89 5.45
CA ARG A 220 22.98 -11.57 6.09
C ARG A 220 24.39 -11.15 6.49
N GLU A 221 25.18 -12.06 7.03
CA GLU A 221 26.60 -11.83 7.35
C GLU A 221 27.39 -11.49 6.09
N TRP A 222 27.17 -12.24 5.01
CA TRP A 222 27.73 -11.91 3.69
C TRP A 222 27.31 -10.51 3.24
N ALA A 223 26.03 -10.13 3.40
CA ALA A 223 25.56 -8.81 3.03
C ALA A 223 26.23 -7.71 3.87
N VAL A 224 26.36 -7.88 5.18
CA VAL A 224 27.06 -6.95 6.06
C VAL A 224 28.52 -6.77 5.62
N GLN A 225 29.24 -7.87 5.36
CA GLN A 225 30.63 -7.81 4.91
C GLN A 225 30.79 -7.05 3.58
N ASN A 226 29.85 -7.22 2.65
CA ASN A 226 29.95 -6.65 1.30
C ASN A 226 29.36 -5.24 1.16
N TYR A 227 28.35 -4.89 1.96
CA TYR A 227 27.53 -3.70 1.76
C TYR A 227 27.55 -2.71 2.91
N LEU A 228 28.03 -3.07 4.12
CA LEU A 228 28.06 -2.11 5.24
C LEU A 228 28.84 -0.83 4.92
N PRO A 229 30.00 -0.89 4.20
CA PRO A 229 30.69 0.33 3.77
C PRO A 229 29.90 1.22 2.80
N LYS A 230 28.88 0.68 2.12
CA LYS A 230 28.06 1.36 1.10
C LYS A 230 26.63 1.62 1.56
N ARG A 231 26.35 1.48 2.86
CA ARG A 231 24.98 1.52 3.40
C ARG A 231 24.21 2.82 3.11
N GLN A 232 24.89 3.96 3.01
CA GLN A 232 24.25 5.23 2.60
C GLN A 232 23.73 5.23 1.15
N LEU A 233 24.25 4.35 0.29
CA LEU A 233 23.84 4.17 -1.11
C LEU A 233 23.20 2.79 -1.32
N ILE A 234 22.53 2.26 -0.30
CA ILE A 234 22.04 0.87 -0.28
C ILE A 234 21.13 0.54 -1.47
N GLY A 235 20.37 1.51 -1.98
CA GLY A 235 19.55 1.34 -3.18
C GLY A 235 20.35 0.83 -4.38
N LYS A 236 21.61 1.26 -4.54
CA LYS A 236 22.49 0.84 -5.65
C LYS A 236 22.80 -0.65 -5.67
N ALA A 237 22.58 -1.37 -4.56
CA ALA A 237 22.64 -2.83 -4.56
C ALA A 237 21.69 -3.47 -5.60
N TYR A 238 20.61 -2.79 -5.99
CA TYR A 238 19.73 -3.21 -7.09
C TYR A 238 20.49 -3.56 -8.37
N PHE A 239 21.50 -2.75 -8.73
CA PHE A 239 22.27 -2.96 -9.97
C PHE A 239 23.44 -3.95 -9.82
N ASP A 240 23.77 -4.37 -8.60
CA ASP A 240 24.81 -5.38 -8.38
C ASP A 240 24.32 -6.79 -8.73
N CYS A 241 23.01 -7.03 -8.70
CA CYS A 241 22.41 -8.20 -9.33
C CYS A 241 22.39 -7.98 -10.85
N LYS A 242 23.24 -8.70 -11.59
CA LYS A 242 23.39 -8.54 -13.03
C LYS A 242 22.08 -8.84 -13.76
N TYR A 243 21.76 -8.06 -14.79
CA TYR A 243 20.53 -8.30 -15.56
C TYR A 243 20.67 -9.53 -16.46
N ASP A 244 19.75 -10.49 -16.33
CA ASP A 244 19.69 -11.68 -17.18
C ASP A 244 18.78 -11.45 -18.40
N THR A 245 19.36 -10.84 -19.44
CA THR A 245 18.64 -10.56 -20.70
C THR A 245 18.17 -11.83 -21.41
N GLU A 246 18.89 -12.94 -21.26
CA GLU A 246 18.52 -14.22 -21.87
C GLU A 246 17.27 -14.80 -21.20
N MET A 247 17.18 -14.70 -19.87
CA MET A 247 15.95 -15.00 -19.13
C MET A 247 14.77 -14.15 -19.59
N LEU A 248 14.98 -12.85 -19.82
CA LEU A 248 13.92 -11.97 -20.32
C LEU A 248 13.45 -12.38 -21.72
N GLN A 249 14.39 -12.59 -22.64
CA GLN A 249 14.11 -12.90 -24.05
C GLN A 249 13.47 -14.29 -24.24
N SER A 250 13.88 -15.27 -23.44
CA SER A 250 13.33 -16.63 -23.46
C SER A 250 12.03 -16.77 -22.64
N GLY A 251 11.54 -15.69 -22.03
CA GLY A 251 10.36 -15.76 -21.15
C GLY A 251 10.58 -16.62 -19.89
N GLY A 252 11.83 -16.85 -19.48
CA GLY A 252 12.19 -17.65 -18.32
C GLY A 252 12.58 -19.10 -18.63
N GLU A 253 12.54 -19.55 -19.89
CA GLU A 253 12.95 -20.91 -20.25
C GLU A 253 14.45 -21.15 -19.99
N VAL A 254 15.28 -20.14 -20.22
CA VAL A 254 16.73 -20.18 -19.97
C VAL A 254 17.08 -19.19 -18.87
N CYS A 255 17.65 -19.67 -17.77
CA CYS A 255 18.03 -18.86 -16.63
C CYS A 255 19.48 -19.11 -16.25
N LYS A 256 20.29 -18.07 -16.07
CA LYS A 256 21.69 -18.22 -15.60
C LYS A 256 21.80 -18.81 -14.19
N LEU A 257 20.75 -18.63 -13.37
CA LEU A 257 20.66 -19.21 -12.03
C LEU A 257 20.21 -20.69 -12.02
N ALA A 258 19.88 -21.29 -13.16
CA ALA A 258 19.33 -22.64 -13.21
C ALA A 258 20.27 -23.66 -12.55
N GLY A 259 19.73 -24.46 -11.62
CA GLY A 259 20.48 -25.45 -10.85
C GLY A 259 21.49 -24.88 -9.85
N LYS A 260 21.55 -23.56 -9.63
CA LYS A 260 22.42 -22.91 -8.63
C LYS A 260 21.62 -22.54 -7.38
N PRO A 261 22.23 -22.44 -6.19
CA PRO A 261 21.51 -21.96 -5.00
C PRO A 261 20.95 -20.54 -5.17
N TYR A 262 19.71 -20.29 -4.76
CA TYR A 262 19.09 -18.95 -4.77
C TYR A 262 19.55 -18.13 -3.54
N THR A 263 20.83 -17.78 -3.50
CA THR A 263 21.44 -16.97 -2.42
C THR A 263 21.77 -15.55 -2.89
N LEU A 264 21.95 -14.60 -1.98
CA LEU A 264 22.41 -13.24 -2.30
C LEU A 264 23.71 -13.26 -3.12
N GLU A 265 24.68 -14.08 -2.71
CA GLU A 265 25.93 -14.24 -3.45
C GLU A 265 25.71 -14.76 -4.89
N SER A 266 24.84 -15.76 -5.06
CA SER A 266 24.54 -16.30 -6.39
C SER A 266 23.79 -15.30 -7.26
N LEU A 267 22.85 -14.55 -6.70
CA LEU A 267 22.13 -13.47 -7.39
C LEU A 267 23.08 -12.36 -7.88
N LYS A 268 24.09 -12.00 -7.08
CA LYS A 268 25.14 -11.06 -7.50
C LYS A 268 25.98 -11.61 -8.65
N ASN A 269 26.34 -12.90 -8.61
CA ASN A 269 27.25 -13.51 -9.58
C ASN A 269 26.57 -13.84 -10.93
N TYR A 270 25.37 -14.43 -10.88
CA TYR A 270 24.67 -14.99 -12.04
C TYR A 270 23.50 -14.12 -12.51
N GLY A 271 22.94 -13.29 -11.63
CA GLY A 271 21.95 -12.29 -12.00
C GLY A 271 20.50 -12.77 -12.01
N GLY A 272 19.66 -11.97 -12.65
CA GLY A 272 18.24 -12.22 -12.91
C GLY A 272 17.58 -11.00 -13.56
N VAL A 273 16.29 -11.05 -13.83
CA VAL A 273 15.52 -9.87 -14.27
C VAL A 273 15.14 -8.96 -13.08
N CYS A 274 14.39 -7.88 -13.34
CA CYS A 274 14.03 -6.85 -12.36
C CYS A 274 13.48 -7.38 -11.02
N ALA A 275 12.71 -8.47 -11.04
CA ALA A 275 12.22 -9.11 -9.82
C ALA A 275 13.36 -9.60 -8.91
N MET A 276 14.38 -10.25 -9.47
CA MET A 276 15.53 -10.73 -8.70
C MET A 276 16.41 -9.58 -8.21
N GLN A 277 16.52 -8.49 -8.98
CA GLN A 277 17.24 -7.29 -8.57
C GLN A 277 16.55 -6.61 -7.37
N ALA A 278 15.23 -6.48 -7.40
CA ALA A 278 14.44 -5.93 -6.31
C ALA A 278 14.50 -6.82 -5.04
N ASP A 279 14.37 -8.14 -5.21
CA ASP A 279 14.53 -9.12 -4.12
C ASP A 279 15.91 -9.03 -3.46
N PHE A 280 16.96 -9.07 -4.29
CA PHE A 280 18.34 -8.93 -3.85
C PHE A 280 18.54 -7.65 -3.04
N ALA A 281 18.13 -6.51 -3.57
CA ALA A 281 18.30 -5.22 -2.91
C ALA A 281 17.51 -5.12 -1.60
N ALA A 282 16.27 -5.59 -1.56
CA ALA A 282 15.45 -5.58 -0.35
C ALA A 282 16.06 -6.46 0.75
N ARG A 283 16.53 -7.66 0.41
CA ARG A 283 17.16 -8.60 1.35
C ARG A 283 18.53 -8.08 1.84
N VAL A 284 19.31 -7.46 0.97
CA VAL A 284 20.57 -6.79 1.35
C VAL A 284 20.25 -5.63 2.30
N ALA A 285 19.34 -4.73 1.95
CA ALA A 285 18.97 -3.59 2.79
C ALA A 285 18.51 -4.01 4.20
N LYS A 286 17.59 -4.98 4.29
CA LYS A 286 17.12 -5.53 5.58
C LYS A 286 18.25 -6.12 6.40
N SER A 287 19.21 -6.81 5.78
CA SER A 287 20.38 -7.36 6.48
C SER A 287 21.25 -6.27 7.14
N LEU A 288 21.18 -5.03 6.66
CA LEU A 288 21.91 -3.88 7.19
C LEU A 288 21.06 -2.97 8.10
N ALA A 289 19.93 -3.47 8.61
CA ALA A 289 18.95 -2.68 9.35
C ALA A 289 18.45 -1.43 8.60
N VAL A 290 18.21 -1.57 7.30
CA VAL A 290 17.47 -0.59 6.50
C VAL A 290 16.09 -1.18 6.21
N PRO A 291 14.98 -0.59 6.71
CA PRO A 291 13.65 -1.02 6.32
C PRO A 291 13.47 -0.90 4.80
N ALA A 292 13.01 -1.96 4.16
CA ALA A 292 12.91 -2.02 2.70
C ALA A 292 11.78 -2.94 2.25
N ALA A 293 11.27 -2.70 1.05
CA ALA A 293 10.21 -3.49 0.46
C ALA A 293 10.50 -3.81 -1.00
N TYR A 294 10.20 -5.06 -1.39
CA TYR A 294 10.01 -5.42 -2.78
C TYR A 294 8.72 -4.79 -3.28
N VAL A 295 8.77 -4.11 -4.42
CA VAL A 295 7.61 -3.45 -5.01
C VAL A 295 7.46 -3.88 -6.46
N GLY A 296 6.24 -4.24 -6.85
CA GLY A 296 5.88 -4.54 -8.24
C GLY A 296 4.86 -3.55 -8.78
N GLY A 297 4.97 -3.18 -10.05
CA GLY A 297 4.02 -2.29 -10.69
C GLY A 297 3.96 -2.46 -12.20
N GLU A 298 3.02 -1.75 -12.81
CA GLU A 298 2.76 -1.78 -14.25
C GLU A 298 2.96 -0.38 -14.85
N SER A 299 3.63 -0.33 -16.00
CA SER A 299 3.92 0.89 -16.73
C SER A 299 2.71 1.43 -17.49
N ALA A 300 2.82 2.65 -18.01
CA ALA A 300 1.86 3.18 -18.98
C ALA A 300 1.72 2.30 -20.25
N THR A 301 2.76 1.53 -20.60
CA THR A 301 2.80 0.64 -21.77
C THR A 301 2.39 -0.80 -21.47
N LEU A 302 1.86 -1.09 -20.28
CA LEU A 302 1.46 -2.43 -19.81
C LEU A 302 2.62 -3.39 -19.54
N ASP A 303 3.83 -2.86 -19.34
CA ASP A 303 4.99 -3.65 -18.96
C ASP A 303 5.05 -3.77 -17.44
N LEU A 304 5.25 -5.01 -16.95
CA LEU A 304 5.44 -5.26 -15.54
C LEU A 304 6.89 -5.02 -15.14
N HIS A 305 7.08 -4.45 -13.96
CA HIS A 305 8.40 -4.18 -13.42
C HIS A 305 8.43 -4.28 -11.91
N ALA A 306 9.62 -4.52 -11.37
CA ALA A 306 9.84 -4.58 -9.94
C ALA A 306 11.04 -3.72 -9.56
N TRP A 307 10.96 -3.08 -8.39
CA TRP A 307 11.98 -2.20 -7.84
C TRP A 307 12.02 -2.34 -6.32
N VAL A 308 13.03 -1.74 -5.69
CA VAL A 308 13.12 -1.68 -4.23
C VAL A 308 12.70 -0.31 -3.73
N MET A 309 11.87 -0.28 -2.69
CA MET A 309 11.66 0.91 -1.86
C MET A 309 12.46 0.73 -0.56
N TYR A 310 13.05 1.79 -0.03
CA TYR A 310 13.80 1.72 1.23
C TYR A 310 13.74 3.01 2.02
N VAL A 311 13.80 2.88 3.35
CA VAL A 311 13.77 3.99 4.28
C VAL A 311 15.19 4.43 4.61
N GLN A 312 15.62 5.54 4.01
CA GLN A 312 16.87 6.18 4.38
C GLN A 312 16.66 7.03 5.64
N VAL A 313 16.93 6.46 6.80
CA VAL A 313 16.91 7.19 8.08
C VAL A 313 18.08 8.17 8.11
N THR A 314 17.79 9.47 8.19
CA THR A 314 18.80 10.54 8.28
C THR A 314 19.04 10.99 9.72
N GLY A 315 18.15 10.62 10.65
CA GLY A 315 18.38 10.72 12.08
C GLY A 315 17.19 10.21 12.88
N VAL A 316 17.46 9.57 14.02
CA VAL A 316 16.40 9.09 14.93
C VAL A 316 16.70 9.43 16.39
N GLN A 317 15.67 9.97 17.05
CA GLN A 317 15.61 10.25 18.48
C GLN A 317 14.42 9.49 19.09
N LYS A 318 14.30 9.51 20.42
CA LYS A 318 13.24 8.76 21.12
C LYS A 318 11.85 9.13 20.63
N ASP A 319 11.61 10.38 20.24
CA ASP A 319 10.32 10.98 19.89
C ASP A 319 10.23 11.48 18.44
N LYS A 320 11.32 11.43 17.67
CA LYS A 320 11.38 11.97 16.31
C LYS A 320 12.17 11.08 15.38
N VAL A 321 11.67 10.91 14.16
CA VAL A 321 12.38 10.23 13.06
C VAL A 321 12.49 11.20 11.88
N ASN A 322 13.69 11.40 11.36
CA ASN A 322 13.91 12.05 10.07
C ASN A 322 14.29 10.96 9.07
N PHE A 323 13.58 10.89 7.96
CA PHE A 323 13.85 9.90 6.92
C PHE A 323 13.49 10.45 5.54
N LEU A 324 14.04 9.79 4.53
CA LEU A 324 13.60 9.87 3.14
C LEU A 324 13.11 8.47 2.73
N LEU A 325 11.97 8.41 2.05
CA LEU A 325 11.57 7.18 1.36
C LEU A 325 12.11 7.23 -0.05
N GLU A 326 13.04 6.34 -0.35
CA GLU A 326 13.75 6.29 -1.62
C GLU A 326 13.35 5.03 -2.40
N SER A 327 13.59 5.06 -3.70
CA SER A 327 13.37 3.92 -4.59
C SER A 327 14.55 3.74 -5.54
N GLU A 328 14.94 2.50 -5.82
CA GLU A 328 15.95 2.22 -6.86
C GLU A 328 15.44 1.13 -7.81
N GLY A 329 15.74 1.30 -9.09
CA GLY A 329 15.24 0.42 -10.16
C GLY A 329 13.93 0.91 -10.77
N ARG A 330 13.27 1.95 -10.24
CA ARG A 330 12.04 2.50 -10.81
C ARG A 330 12.35 3.43 -11.99
N TYR A 331 12.07 2.99 -13.21
CA TYR A 331 12.39 3.76 -14.42
C TYR A 331 11.36 4.87 -14.69
N GLY A 332 11.79 6.13 -14.56
CA GLY A 332 10.93 7.30 -14.75
C GLY A 332 10.33 7.42 -16.16
N THR A 333 11.02 6.89 -17.18
CA THR A 333 10.57 6.94 -18.59
C THR A 333 9.32 6.09 -18.85
N ASP A 334 9.03 5.13 -17.98
CA ASP A 334 7.96 4.15 -18.15
C ASP A 334 6.73 4.46 -17.28
N ASN A 335 6.73 5.57 -16.54
CA ASN A 335 5.56 6.06 -15.80
C ASN A 335 4.97 5.05 -14.77
N TYR A 336 5.84 4.35 -14.02
CA TYR A 336 5.42 3.56 -12.86
C TYR A 336 5.00 4.47 -11.70
N TYR A 337 3.79 5.07 -11.74
CA TYR A 337 3.35 6.07 -10.77
C TYR A 337 3.27 5.55 -9.32
N THR A 338 2.76 4.33 -9.17
CA THR A 338 2.66 3.59 -7.92
C THR A 338 3.08 2.15 -8.12
N GLY A 339 3.38 1.47 -7.02
CA GLY A 339 3.61 0.04 -7.01
C GLY A 339 2.96 -0.58 -5.80
N ASN A 340 2.75 -1.89 -5.89
CA ASN A 340 2.15 -2.71 -4.86
C ASN A 340 3.23 -3.42 -4.06
N LEU A 341 3.03 -3.47 -2.76
CA LEU A 341 3.77 -4.31 -1.83
C LEU A 341 2.80 -4.98 -0.86
N LYS A 342 3.32 -5.94 -0.10
CA LYS A 342 2.60 -6.56 0.99
C LYS A 342 2.93 -5.82 2.29
N ASP A 343 1.91 -5.36 3.01
CA ASP A 343 2.07 -4.80 4.36
C ASP A 343 2.52 -5.93 5.31
N PRO A 344 3.67 -5.81 5.99
CA PRO A 344 4.24 -6.96 6.67
C PRO A 344 3.50 -7.44 7.92
N GLN A 345 2.69 -6.59 8.54
CA GLN A 345 1.87 -6.98 9.69
C GLN A 345 0.57 -7.62 9.21
N THR A 346 -0.18 -6.90 8.37
CA THR A 346 -1.55 -7.30 8.02
C THR A 346 -1.61 -8.32 6.88
N GLY A 347 -0.52 -8.48 6.15
CA GLY A 347 -0.48 -9.29 4.94
C GLY A 347 -1.25 -8.70 3.75
N GLN A 348 -1.86 -7.53 3.90
CA GLN A 348 -2.64 -6.93 2.85
C GLN A 348 -1.76 -6.29 1.78
N GLN A 349 -2.23 -6.33 0.53
CA GLN A 349 -1.61 -5.54 -0.52
C GLN A 349 -1.88 -4.05 -0.27
N ILE A 350 -0.83 -3.25 -0.24
CA ILE A 350 -0.87 -1.79 -0.12
C ILE A 350 -0.03 -1.14 -1.23
N LEU A 351 -0.23 0.16 -1.44
CA LEU A 351 0.64 0.93 -2.32
C LEU A 351 1.93 1.34 -1.61
N ASP A 352 3.01 1.49 -2.37
CA ASP A 352 4.25 2.12 -1.90
C ASP A 352 4.02 3.54 -1.36
N ARG A 353 3.01 4.24 -1.89
CA ARG A 353 2.53 5.54 -1.38
C ARG A 353 1.77 5.44 -0.06
N ASP A 354 1.11 4.31 0.23
CA ASP A 354 0.51 4.09 1.54
C ASP A 354 1.58 3.86 2.60
N MET A 355 2.62 3.07 2.28
CA MET A 355 3.81 2.93 3.13
C MET A 355 4.42 4.32 3.42
N GLU A 356 4.65 5.15 2.39
CA GLU A 356 5.20 6.49 2.55
C GLU A 356 4.38 7.37 3.49
N ARG A 357 3.05 7.41 3.28
CA ARG A 357 2.11 8.19 4.08
C ARG A 357 2.10 7.72 5.53
N ARG A 358 1.99 6.41 5.77
CA ARG A 358 1.91 5.81 7.11
C ARG A 358 3.18 6.09 7.91
N LEU A 359 4.35 5.90 7.31
CA LEU A 359 5.64 6.19 7.96
C LEU A 359 5.83 7.70 8.20
N SER A 360 5.40 8.55 7.26
CA SER A 360 5.46 10.00 7.41
C SER A 360 4.59 10.50 8.57
N ALA A 361 3.39 9.93 8.75
CA ALA A 361 2.51 10.26 9.88
C ALA A 361 3.18 9.94 11.23
N VAL A 362 3.81 8.76 11.34
CA VAL A 362 4.53 8.34 12.55
C VAL A 362 5.77 9.21 12.80
N ALA A 363 6.52 9.55 11.75
CA ALA A 363 7.73 10.35 11.87
C ALA A 363 7.47 11.80 12.28
N GLN A 364 6.39 12.40 11.76
CA GLN A 364 6.02 13.79 12.04
C GLN A 364 5.47 13.95 13.46
N ASP A 365 4.56 13.06 13.86
CA ASP A 365 3.94 13.09 15.18
C ASP A 365 3.42 11.71 15.59
N ARG A 366 4.32 10.93 16.17
CA ARG A 366 4.01 9.57 16.63
C ARG A 366 2.90 9.53 17.67
N VAL A 367 2.87 10.47 18.61
CA VAL A 367 1.85 10.50 19.68
C VAL A 367 0.49 10.82 19.08
N GLY A 368 0.40 11.86 18.23
CA GLY A 368 -0.83 12.21 17.54
C GLY A 368 -1.33 11.07 16.66
N LYS A 369 -0.46 10.43 15.87
CA LYS A 369 -0.81 9.26 15.07
C LYS A 369 -1.34 8.10 15.92
N ARG A 370 -0.59 7.63 16.91
CA ARG A 370 -1.02 6.47 17.74
C ARG A 370 -2.30 6.77 18.51
N LEU A 371 -2.42 7.95 19.12
CA LEU A 371 -3.66 8.35 19.78
C LEU A 371 -4.85 8.39 18.80
N SER A 372 -4.63 8.88 17.58
CA SER A 372 -5.69 8.97 16.57
C SER A 372 -6.18 7.59 16.11
N ASP A 373 -5.28 6.61 16.00
CA ASP A 373 -5.64 5.23 15.71
C ASP A 373 -6.41 4.58 16.87
N LEU A 374 -5.94 4.77 18.10
CA LEU A 374 -6.65 4.28 19.30
C LEU A 374 -8.06 4.88 19.39
N ASN A 375 -8.20 6.17 19.08
CA ASN A 375 -9.50 6.82 19.02
C ASN A 375 -10.40 6.18 17.96
N MET A 376 -9.88 5.77 16.80
CA MET A 376 -10.70 5.03 15.82
C MET A 376 -11.08 3.62 16.26
N ARG A 377 -10.26 2.94 17.08
CA ARG A 377 -10.66 1.67 17.72
C ARG A 377 -11.80 1.92 18.73
N ILE A 378 -11.65 2.96 19.56
CA ILE A 378 -12.65 3.38 20.55
C ILE A 378 -13.95 3.85 19.88
N TYR A 379 -13.87 4.50 18.72
CA TYR A 379 -15.01 5.04 17.99
C TYR A 379 -16.12 3.99 17.78
N GLN A 380 -15.76 2.75 17.43
CA GLN A 380 -16.71 1.65 17.27
C GLN A 380 -17.49 1.34 18.55
N VAL A 381 -16.83 1.44 19.71
CA VAL A 381 -17.47 1.24 21.02
C VAL A 381 -18.34 2.43 21.43
N LEU A 382 -18.00 3.63 20.94
CA LEU A 382 -18.73 4.87 21.22
C LEU A 382 -19.94 5.09 20.31
N LEU A 383 -20.18 4.25 19.30
CA LEU A 383 -21.28 4.45 18.35
C LEU A 383 -22.65 4.67 19.02
N ASP A 384 -22.92 3.97 20.13
CA ASP A 384 -24.16 4.15 20.92
C ASP A 384 -24.32 5.54 21.55
N GLU A 385 -23.21 6.18 21.93
CA GLU A 385 -23.19 7.55 22.47
C GLU A 385 -23.18 8.60 21.34
N LEU A 386 -22.66 8.18 20.19
CA LEU A 386 -22.53 8.96 18.97
C LEU A 386 -23.74 8.80 18.03
N LYS A 387 -24.87 8.23 18.48
CA LYS A 387 -26.09 8.00 17.67
C LYS A 387 -26.48 9.17 16.75
N ALA A 388 -26.30 10.40 17.23
CA ALA A 388 -26.48 11.58 16.39
C ALA A 388 -25.31 11.75 15.41
N GLN A 389 -25.61 11.80 14.10
CA GLN A 389 -24.62 12.00 13.03
C GLN A 389 -23.69 13.20 13.25
N LYS A 390 -24.21 14.29 13.82
CA LYS A 390 -23.42 15.48 14.19
C LYS A 390 -22.30 15.15 15.20
N LYS A 391 -22.56 14.23 16.14
CA LYS A 391 -21.55 13.77 17.11
C LYS A 391 -20.51 12.88 16.44
N ARG A 392 -20.91 11.99 15.52
CA ARG A 392 -19.97 11.19 14.71
C ARG A 392 -19.02 12.10 13.93
N ILE A 393 -19.57 13.08 13.19
CA ILE A 393 -18.75 14.04 12.45
C ILE A 393 -17.82 14.84 13.36
N ALA A 394 -18.31 15.32 14.51
CA ALA A 394 -17.47 16.05 15.46
C ALA A 394 -16.32 15.19 16.01
N PHE A 395 -16.57 13.89 16.25
CA PHE A 395 -15.53 12.95 16.64
C PHE A 395 -14.47 12.80 15.54
N LEU A 396 -14.90 12.55 14.30
CA LEU A 396 -13.99 12.35 13.17
C LEU A 396 -13.19 13.62 12.85
N ASP A 397 -13.80 14.81 12.91
CA ASP A 397 -13.13 16.11 12.77
C ASP A 397 -12.05 16.29 13.85
N ALA A 398 -12.39 16.05 15.12
CA ALA A 398 -11.42 16.14 16.21
C ALA A 398 -10.28 15.13 16.04
N ASN A 399 -10.57 13.93 15.53
CA ASN A 399 -9.56 12.93 15.25
C ASN A 399 -8.62 13.31 14.08
N LEU A 400 -9.16 13.89 13.01
CA LEU A 400 -8.36 14.38 11.88
C LEU A 400 -7.52 15.61 12.23
N LYS A 401 -7.95 16.44 13.19
CA LYS A 401 -7.12 17.52 13.75
C LYS A 401 -5.93 16.98 14.54
N LEU A 402 -6.09 15.82 15.16
CA LEU A 402 -5.02 15.14 15.88
C LEU A 402 -4.01 14.48 14.92
N CYS A 403 -4.49 13.80 13.89
CA CYS A 403 -3.68 13.24 12.81
C CYS A 403 -4.45 13.30 11.48
N HIS A 404 -4.07 14.25 10.60
CA HIS A 404 -4.80 14.43 9.33
C HIS A 404 -4.60 13.28 8.34
N TYR A 405 -3.63 12.40 8.57
CA TYR A 405 -3.37 11.19 7.78
C TYR A 405 -4.06 9.93 8.31
N ASN A 406 -4.89 10.03 9.36
CA ASN A 406 -5.59 8.87 9.92
C ASN A 406 -6.57 8.27 8.90
N GLU A 407 -6.24 7.07 8.42
CA GLU A 407 -6.97 6.41 7.34
C GLU A 407 -8.38 5.98 7.78
N GLY A 408 -8.52 5.45 8.99
CA GLY A 408 -9.81 5.01 9.52
C GLY A 408 -10.85 6.14 9.57
N ALA A 409 -10.46 7.34 9.98
CA ALA A 409 -11.36 8.49 10.05
C ALA A 409 -11.85 8.94 8.66
N TRP A 410 -10.98 8.93 7.65
CA TRP A 410 -11.36 9.27 6.27
C TRP A 410 -12.26 8.21 5.64
N LEU A 411 -11.97 6.93 5.88
CA LEU A 411 -12.80 5.83 5.39
C LEU A 411 -14.18 5.84 6.06
N GLU A 412 -14.26 6.15 7.34
CA GLU A 412 -15.54 6.32 8.05
C GLU A 412 -16.34 7.51 7.50
N PHE A 413 -15.69 8.65 7.23
CA PHE A 413 -16.35 9.78 6.55
C PHE A 413 -16.93 9.37 5.19
N ALA A 414 -16.14 8.65 4.38
CA ALA A 414 -16.56 8.16 3.07
C ALA A 414 -17.76 7.20 3.20
N GLU A 415 -17.72 6.27 4.14
CA GLU A 415 -18.80 5.31 4.38
C GLU A 415 -20.09 6.02 4.84
N MET A 416 -20.01 7.00 5.75
CA MET A 416 -21.16 7.80 6.17
C MET A 416 -21.83 8.58 5.02
N VAL A 417 -21.04 9.04 4.04
CA VAL A 417 -21.60 9.68 2.85
C VAL A 417 -22.27 8.64 1.95
N LYS A 418 -21.59 7.51 1.73
CA LYS A 418 -22.04 6.43 0.85
C LYS A 418 -23.31 5.74 1.35
N SER A 419 -23.45 5.55 2.67
CA SER A 419 -24.64 4.98 3.30
C SER A 419 -25.85 5.92 3.25
N GLY A 420 -25.65 7.18 2.84
CA GLY A 420 -26.70 8.19 2.78
C GLY A 420 -27.00 8.83 4.15
N ASP A 421 -26.23 8.50 5.20
CA ASP A 421 -26.41 9.06 6.55
C ASP A 421 -26.44 10.60 6.49
N LEU A 422 -25.59 11.21 5.64
CA LEU A 422 -25.39 12.66 5.64
C LEU A 422 -26.23 13.44 4.59
N SER A 423 -27.12 12.76 3.87
CA SER A 423 -27.78 13.29 2.67
C SER A 423 -28.79 14.42 2.91
N ASN A 424 -29.33 14.55 4.13
CA ASN A 424 -30.43 15.48 4.45
C ASN A 424 -30.05 16.69 5.32
N SER A 425 -28.78 16.87 5.72
CA SER A 425 -28.37 17.94 6.63
C SER A 425 -27.34 18.90 5.99
N SER A 426 -27.75 20.14 5.71
CA SER A 426 -26.91 21.17 5.10
C SER A 426 -25.60 21.42 5.86
N ASP A 427 -25.66 21.48 7.19
CA ASP A 427 -24.51 21.77 8.04
C ASP A 427 -23.49 20.62 8.00
N LEU A 428 -23.97 19.38 7.99
CA LEU A 428 -23.12 18.19 7.91
C LEU A 428 -22.48 18.05 6.52
N LYS A 429 -23.22 18.39 5.45
CA LYS A 429 -22.65 18.49 4.09
C LYS A 429 -21.51 19.50 4.05
N SER A 430 -21.70 20.69 4.64
CA SER A 430 -20.66 21.72 4.69
C SER A 430 -19.38 21.24 5.40
N ALA A 431 -19.53 20.54 6.53
CA ALA A 431 -18.40 19.95 7.25
C ALA A 431 -17.62 18.94 6.40
N VAL A 432 -18.32 18.01 5.73
CA VAL A 432 -17.69 17.04 4.82
C VAL A 432 -16.97 17.74 3.66
N LEU A 433 -17.58 18.75 3.05
CA LEU A 433 -16.97 19.52 1.96
C LEU A 433 -15.72 20.28 2.42
N SER A 434 -15.73 20.82 3.65
CA SER A 434 -14.55 21.45 4.25
C SER A 434 -13.39 20.45 4.37
N HIS A 435 -13.65 19.25 4.90
CA HIS A 435 -12.64 18.19 4.98
C HIS A 435 -12.17 17.75 3.59
N TRP A 436 -13.07 17.55 2.64
CA TRP A 436 -12.70 17.20 1.27
C TRP A 436 -11.79 18.28 0.63
N ASN A 437 -12.08 19.57 0.83
CA ASN A 437 -11.19 20.65 0.38
C ASN A 437 -9.81 20.60 1.06
N SER A 438 -9.77 20.36 2.36
CA SER A 438 -8.53 20.18 3.12
C SER A 438 -7.71 18.99 2.60
N MET A 439 -8.36 17.89 2.24
CA MET A 439 -7.71 16.70 1.73
C MET A 439 -6.95 16.99 0.43
N LEU A 440 -7.52 17.77 -0.50
CA LEU A 440 -6.85 18.13 -1.76
C LEU A 440 -5.53 18.88 -1.55
N VAL A 441 -5.37 19.57 -0.41
CA VAL A 441 -4.15 20.27 -0.04
C VAL A 441 -3.22 19.36 0.75
N ASN A 442 -3.72 18.74 1.82
CA ASN A 442 -2.92 17.98 2.78
C ASN A 442 -2.36 16.69 2.18
N PHE A 443 -3.06 16.09 1.22
CA PHE A 443 -2.66 14.87 0.53
C PHE A 443 -2.11 15.13 -0.86
N ALA A 444 -1.72 16.36 -1.20
CA ALA A 444 -1.10 16.65 -2.50
C ALA A 444 0.16 15.81 -2.75
N LYS A 445 0.88 15.42 -1.68
CA LYS A 445 2.04 14.49 -1.73
C LYS A 445 1.64 13.01 -1.80
N TYR A 446 0.40 12.67 -1.49
CA TYR A 446 -0.14 11.31 -1.46
C TYR A 446 -1.45 11.22 -2.26
N PRO A 447 -1.44 11.56 -3.56
CA PRO A 447 -2.66 11.73 -4.35
C PRO A 447 -3.46 10.43 -4.52
N ASP A 448 -2.84 9.26 -4.37
CA ASP A 448 -3.55 7.97 -4.39
C ASP A 448 -4.61 7.86 -3.28
N PHE A 449 -4.29 8.38 -2.10
CA PHE A 449 -5.22 8.37 -0.99
C PHE A 449 -6.42 9.29 -1.25
N THR A 450 -6.22 10.43 -1.93
CA THR A 450 -7.35 11.31 -2.28
C THR A 450 -8.31 10.61 -3.22
N TRP A 451 -7.80 9.79 -4.16
CA TRP A 451 -8.64 8.99 -5.04
C TRP A 451 -9.36 7.87 -4.30
N LYS A 452 -8.73 7.25 -3.30
CA LYS A 452 -9.33 6.17 -2.50
C LYS A 452 -10.67 6.57 -1.85
N VAL A 453 -10.81 7.83 -1.40
CA VAL A 453 -12.01 8.29 -0.66
C VAL A 453 -12.87 9.30 -1.40
N SER A 454 -12.32 10.05 -2.37
CA SER A 454 -13.07 11.11 -3.06
C SER A 454 -14.32 10.64 -3.79
N PRO A 455 -14.35 9.47 -4.48
CA PRO A 455 -15.54 9.02 -5.18
C PRO A 455 -16.75 8.87 -4.26
N ASP A 456 -16.55 8.31 -3.07
CA ASP A 456 -17.61 8.14 -2.08
C ASP A 456 -18.00 9.49 -1.45
N LEU A 457 -17.02 10.33 -1.10
CA LEU A 457 -17.29 11.68 -0.57
C LEU A 457 -18.05 12.58 -1.57
N ALA A 458 -17.82 12.41 -2.87
CA ALA A 458 -18.51 13.19 -3.91
C ALA A 458 -20.02 12.88 -3.99
N LEU A 459 -20.48 11.74 -3.44
CA LEU A 459 -21.90 11.38 -3.38
C LEU A 459 -22.70 12.31 -2.46
N ILE A 460 -22.05 13.13 -1.62
CA ILE A 460 -22.71 14.15 -0.80
C ILE A 460 -23.50 15.18 -1.65
N ASN A 461 -23.04 15.36 -2.90
CA ASN A 461 -23.60 16.25 -3.91
C ASN A 461 -24.24 15.46 -5.06
N LYS A 462 -24.66 14.21 -4.83
CA LYS A 462 -25.23 13.35 -5.89
C LYS A 462 -26.35 14.03 -6.68
N GLU A 463 -27.25 14.73 -6.00
CA GLU A 463 -28.39 15.45 -6.57
C GLU A 463 -28.01 16.83 -7.16
N THR A 464 -26.92 17.44 -6.69
CA THR A 464 -26.43 18.74 -7.15
C THR A 464 -25.37 18.57 -8.24
N LYS A 465 -25.83 18.18 -9.44
CA LYS A 465 -24.98 17.86 -10.61
C LYS A 465 -23.83 18.84 -10.85
N PRO A 466 -24.03 20.19 -10.82
CA PRO A 466 -22.93 21.14 -11.04
C PRO A 466 -21.83 21.06 -9.98
N GLU A 467 -22.19 20.85 -8.71
CA GLU A 467 -21.25 20.76 -7.59
C GLU A 467 -20.47 19.45 -7.64
N ARG A 468 -21.14 18.31 -7.82
CA ARG A 468 -20.49 17.01 -8.01
C ARG A 468 -19.52 17.03 -9.20
N ASN A 469 -19.96 17.57 -10.34
CA ASN A 469 -19.10 17.67 -11.52
C ASN A 469 -17.92 18.63 -11.28
N SER A 470 -18.10 19.69 -10.50
CA SER A 470 -17.02 20.59 -10.08
C SER A 470 -15.98 19.89 -9.21
N MET A 471 -16.41 19.02 -8.29
CA MET A 471 -15.50 18.23 -7.45
C MET A 471 -14.57 17.34 -8.29
N TYR A 472 -15.11 16.60 -9.26
CA TYR A 472 -14.29 15.78 -10.15
C TYR A 472 -13.37 16.61 -11.05
N LYS A 473 -13.81 17.76 -11.55
CA LYS A 473 -12.93 18.67 -12.32
C LYS A 473 -11.73 19.12 -11.48
N ARG A 474 -11.95 19.45 -10.20
CA ARG A 474 -10.85 19.81 -9.28
C ARG A 474 -9.90 18.65 -9.00
N LEU A 475 -10.40 17.41 -8.93
CA LEU A 475 -9.54 16.22 -8.83
C LEU A 475 -8.70 16.02 -10.08
N ILE A 476 -9.32 16.12 -11.26
CA ILE A 476 -8.61 16.05 -12.55
C ILE A 476 -7.51 17.11 -12.59
N ASP A 477 -7.84 18.38 -12.29
CA ASP A 477 -6.84 19.46 -12.27
C ASP A 477 -5.71 19.20 -11.27
N LEU A 478 -6.02 18.69 -10.08
CA LEU A 478 -5.03 18.31 -9.06
C LEU A 478 -4.08 17.24 -9.61
N TYR A 479 -4.61 16.17 -10.18
CA TYR A 479 -3.83 15.05 -10.69
C TYR A 479 -3.02 15.43 -11.92
N GLU A 480 -3.57 16.23 -12.83
CA GLU A 480 -2.86 16.75 -13.98
C GLU A 480 -1.67 17.64 -13.57
N LYS A 481 -1.86 18.53 -12.57
CA LYS A 481 -0.77 19.36 -12.01
C LYS A 481 0.27 18.52 -11.27
N GLY A 482 -0.17 17.45 -10.61
CA GLY A 482 0.69 16.49 -9.92
C GLY A 482 1.40 15.49 -10.83
N ASN A 483 1.23 15.60 -12.16
CA ASN A 483 1.75 14.63 -13.14
C ASN A 483 1.31 13.18 -12.84
N ARG A 484 0.04 13.02 -12.45
CA ARG A 484 -0.65 11.75 -12.16
C ARG A 484 -1.74 11.48 -13.20
N PRO A 485 -1.38 11.21 -14.46
CA PRO A 485 -2.37 10.99 -15.51
C PRO A 485 -3.20 9.73 -15.26
N ASP A 486 -2.68 8.74 -14.54
CA ASP A 486 -3.43 7.57 -14.09
C ASP A 486 -4.67 7.97 -13.26
N LEU A 487 -4.48 8.77 -12.21
CA LEU A 487 -5.58 9.25 -11.37
C LEU A 487 -6.47 10.27 -12.09
N ALA A 488 -5.90 11.10 -12.98
CA ALA A 488 -6.68 12.02 -13.81
C ALA A 488 -7.62 11.26 -14.77
N CYS A 489 -7.15 10.15 -15.36
CA CYS A 489 -7.96 9.29 -16.22
C CYS A 489 -9.10 8.63 -15.45
N ASP A 490 -8.83 8.09 -14.25
CA ASP A 490 -9.85 7.51 -13.39
C ASP A 490 -10.91 8.53 -12.95
N ALA A 491 -10.47 9.73 -12.53
CA ALA A 491 -11.38 10.83 -12.20
C ALA A 491 -12.22 11.27 -13.40
N ARG A 492 -11.64 11.27 -14.61
CA ARG A 492 -12.37 11.58 -15.85
C ARG A 492 -13.40 10.51 -16.20
N LEU A 493 -13.04 9.23 -16.11
CA LEU A 493 -13.98 8.13 -16.34
C LEU A 493 -15.18 8.25 -15.41
N LYS A 494 -14.93 8.49 -14.12
CA LYS A 494 -16.01 8.62 -13.14
C LYS A 494 -16.90 9.84 -13.38
N LEU A 495 -16.30 10.97 -13.76
CA LEU A 495 -17.07 12.15 -14.18
C LEU A 495 -17.92 11.88 -15.43
N ALA A 496 -17.37 11.15 -16.41
CA ALA A 496 -18.08 10.82 -17.63
C ALA A 496 -19.27 9.89 -17.37
N GLU A 497 -19.14 8.91 -16.47
CA GLU A 497 -20.26 8.06 -16.02
C GLU A 497 -21.43 8.93 -15.52
N PHE A 498 -21.16 9.85 -14.59
CA PHE A 498 -22.19 10.76 -14.06
C PHE A 498 -22.79 11.67 -15.13
N GLN A 499 -21.97 12.18 -16.06
CA GLN A 499 -22.46 13.00 -17.17
C GLN A 499 -23.35 12.19 -18.12
N GLN A 500 -23.04 10.92 -18.36
CA GLN A 500 -23.88 10.03 -19.17
C GLN A 500 -25.20 9.70 -18.48
N GLU A 501 -25.19 9.43 -17.17
CA GLU A 501 -26.40 9.26 -16.34
C GLU A 501 -27.30 10.51 -16.43
N ASP A 502 -26.68 11.69 -16.43
CA ASP A 502 -27.35 12.97 -16.60
C ASP A 502 -27.72 13.34 -18.04
N LYS A 503 -27.49 12.43 -19.00
CA LYS A 503 -27.72 12.63 -20.45
C LYS A 503 -26.89 13.76 -21.06
N GLN A 504 -25.81 14.18 -20.41
CA GLN A 504 -24.83 15.17 -20.89
C GLN A 504 -23.78 14.51 -21.81
N TYR A 505 -24.21 13.72 -22.79
CA TYR A 505 -23.33 12.87 -23.61
C TYR A 505 -22.26 13.65 -24.38
N SER A 506 -22.62 14.81 -24.96
CA SER A 506 -21.65 15.65 -25.66
C SER A 506 -20.57 16.19 -24.72
N GLN A 507 -20.94 16.58 -23.50
CA GLN A 507 -19.99 17.07 -22.50
C GLN A 507 -19.06 15.96 -22.00
N ALA A 508 -19.60 14.74 -21.78
CA ALA A 508 -18.82 13.56 -21.46
C ALA A 508 -17.79 13.26 -22.56
N ALA A 509 -18.23 13.24 -23.82
CA ALA A 509 -17.37 12.99 -24.98
C ALA A 509 -16.24 14.03 -25.09
N VAL A 510 -16.54 15.32 -24.89
CA VAL A 510 -15.53 16.39 -24.90
C VAL A 510 -14.50 16.18 -23.80
N GLY A 511 -14.93 15.92 -22.57
CA GLY A 511 -14.03 15.72 -21.44
C GLY A 511 -13.15 14.47 -21.61
N LEU A 512 -13.73 13.36 -22.05
CA LEU A 512 -13.01 12.12 -22.32
C LEU A 512 -11.92 12.33 -23.37
N ASN A 513 -12.28 12.93 -24.51
CA ASN A 513 -11.33 13.19 -25.58
C ASN A 513 -10.24 14.18 -25.15
N GLN A 514 -10.54 15.21 -24.37
CA GLN A 514 -9.53 16.11 -23.81
C GLN A 514 -8.47 15.33 -23.00
N THR A 515 -8.89 14.44 -22.11
CA THR A 515 -7.98 13.60 -21.31
C THR A 515 -7.19 12.62 -22.20
N ILE A 516 -7.84 12.00 -23.20
CA ILE A 516 -7.16 11.13 -24.18
C ILE A 516 -6.05 11.87 -24.93
N GLN A 517 -6.33 13.08 -25.43
CA GLN A 517 -5.33 13.87 -26.17
C GLN A 517 -4.21 14.38 -25.27
N LYS A 518 -4.49 14.61 -23.99
CA LYS A 518 -3.47 15.03 -23.02
C LYS A 518 -2.54 13.89 -22.64
N PHE A 519 -3.05 12.67 -22.53
CA PHE A 519 -2.31 11.50 -22.07
C PHE A 519 -2.37 10.32 -23.05
N PRO A 520 -2.03 10.50 -24.33
CA PRO A 520 -2.23 9.49 -25.37
C PRO A 520 -1.40 8.22 -25.13
N ASN A 521 -0.41 8.27 -24.23
CA ASN A 521 0.50 7.17 -23.93
C ASN A 521 0.08 6.36 -22.70
N GLU A 522 -1.01 6.69 -22.00
CA GLU A 522 -1.48 5.94 -20.83
C GLU A 522 -2.29 4.70 -21.22
N GLY A 523 -1.61 3.68 -21.73
CA GLY A 523 -2.20 2.46 -22.26
C GLY A 523 -3.06 1.66 -21.29
N ARG A 524 -2.89 1.83 -19.98
CA ARG A 524 -3.77 1.26 -18.95
C ARG A 524 -5.20 1.84 -18.96
N TYR A 525 -5.35 3.09 -19.41
CA TYR A 525 -6.58 3.86 -19.28
C TYR A 525 -7.17 4.31 -20.61
N ILE A 526 -6.34 4.61 -21.63
CA ILE A 526 -6.84 5.05 -22.94
C ILE A 526 -7.87 4.08 -23.55
N PRO A 527 -7.69 2.74 -23.53
CA PRO A 527 -8.71 1.83 -24.05
C PRO A 527 -10.07 1.98 -23.33
N LYS A 528 -10.05 2.18 -22.01
CA LYS A 528 -11.27 2.40 -21.20
C LYS A 528 -11.92 3.74 -21.55
N LEU A 529 -11.12 4.79 -21.69
CA LEU A 529 -11.57 6.13 -22.07
C LEU A 529 -12.16 6.15 -23.49
N MET A 530 -11.53 5.44 -24.44
CA MET A 530 -12.03 5.32 -25.81
C MET A 530 -13.35 4.56 -25.88
N LYS A 531 -13.49 3.49 -25.08
CA LYS A 531 -14.76 2.77 -24.93
C LYS A 531 -15.87 3.70 -24.41
N ALA A 532 -15.62 4.40 -23.30
CA ALA A 532 -16.58 5.36 -22.73
C ALA A 532 -16.90 6.51 -23.71
N LEU A 533 -15.91 6.96 -24.49
CA LEU A 533 -16.08 7.99 -25.51
C LEU A 533 -16.99 7.50 -26.63
N ASN A 534 -16.77 6.28 -27.12
CA ASN A 534 -17.61 5.66 -28.14
C ASN A 534 -19.06 5.53 -27.66
N GLU A 535 -19.27 5.07 -26.42
CA GLU A 535 -20.59 4.98 -25.80
C GLU A 535 -21.30 6.34 -25.74
N ALA A 536 -20.59 7.40 -25.31
CA ALA A 536 -21.13 8.77 -25.29
C ALA A 536 -21.46 9.28 -26.70
N CYS A 537 -20.56 9.10 -27.66
CA CYS A 537 -20.73 9.51 -29.05
C CYS A 537 -21.89 8.79 -29.75
N GLY A 538 -22.25 7.58 -29.33
CA GLY A 538 -23.42 6.86 -29.84
C GLY A 538 -24.77 7.47 -29.45
N LYS A 539 -24.80 8.51 -28.60
CA LYS A 539 -26.03 9.09 -28.03
C LYS A 539 -26.37 10.50 -28.49
N TYR A 540 -25.61 11.08 -29.44
CA TYR A 540 -25.92 12.39 -30.03
C TYR A 540 -25.51 12.48 -31.52
N PRO A 541 -26.17 13.33 -32.34
CA PRO A 541 -26.04 13.30 -33.81
C PRO A 541 -24.61 13.48 -34.34
N GLU A 542 -23.83 14.39 -33.74
CA GLU A 542 -22.47 14.70 -34.16
C GLU A 542 -21.42 13.71 -33.64
N GLY A 543 -21.83 12.76 -32.80
CA GLY A 543 -20.91 11.90 -32.07
C GLY A 543 -20.06 11.00 -32.95
N LYS A 544 -20.60 10.45 -34.05
CA LYS A 544 -19.81 9.64 -35.00
C LYS A 544 -18.64 10.44 -35.58
N ALA A 545 -18.90 11.66 -36.05
CA ALA A 545 -17.88 12.53 -36.62
C ALA A 545 -16.84 12.95 -35.56
N TYR A 546 -17.28 13.17 -34.32
CA TYR A 546 -16.39 13.47 -33.20
C TYR A 546 -15.46 12.30 -32.87
N LEU A 547 -16.00 11.08 -32.79
CA LEU A 547 -15.24 9.86 -32.51
C LEU A 547 -14.23 9.52 -33.61
N THR A 548 -14.59 9.72 -34.89
CA THR A 548 -13.65 9.60 -36.02
C THR A 548 -12.43 10.48 -35.82
N LYS A 549 -12.62 11.76 -35.46
CA LYS A 549 -11.51 12.69 -35.19
C LYS A 549 -10.68 12.24 -33.99
N ALA A 550 -11.31 11.74 -32.93
CA ALA A 550 -10.61 11.26 -31.74
C ALA A 550 -9.67 10.09 -32.04
N TYR A 551 -10.13 9.07 -32.79
CA TYR A 551 -9.28 7.95 -33.20
C TYR A 551 -8.08 8.41 -34.04
N ILE A 552 -8.30 9.28 -35.03
CA ILE A 552 -7.22 9.80 -35.89
C ILE A 552 -6.18 10.56 -35.07
N ASN A 553 -6.63 11.43 -34.18
CA ASN A 553 -5.72 12.20 -33.33
C ASN A 553 -4.96 11.29 -32.35
N LEU A 554 -5.64 10.30 -31.77
CA LEU A 554 -5.02 9.36 -30.84
C LEU A 554 -3.88 8.58 -31.52
N VAL A 555 -4.12 7.92 -32.65
CA VAL A 555 -3.08 7.11 -33.32
C VAL A 555 -1.93 7.97 -33.87
N THR A 556 -2.17 9.26 -34.09
CA THR A 556 -1.13 10.22 -34.49
C THR A 556 -0.22 10.60 -33.31
N ASN A 557 -0.76 10.62 -32.08
CA ASN A 557 -0.08 11.12 -30.89
C ASN A 557 0.45 10.02 -29.95
N ILE A 558 0.05 8.75 -30.15
CA ILE A 558 0.61 7.60 -29.42
C ILE A 558 2.09 7.42 -29.80
N LYS A 559 2.94 7.19 -28.79
CA LYS A 559 4.32 6.73 -28.98
C LYS A 559 4.29 5.27 -29.42
N PRO A 560 4.70 4.96 -30.66
CA PRO A 560 4.53 3.62 -31.20
C PRO A 560 5.55 2.61 -30.65
N LYS A 561 6.66 3.08 -30.07
CA LYS A 561 7.78 2.24 -29.62
C LYS A 561 8.27 2.60 -28.22
N ARG A 562 8.81 1.60 -27.52
CA ARG A 562 9.63 1.73 -26.31
C ARG A 562 11.05 1.28 -26.67
N GLY A 563 11.97 2.22 -26.80
CA GLY A 563 13.27 1.94 -27.44
C GLY A 563 13.07 1.54 -28.90
N ALA A 564 13.60 0.37 -29.30
CA ALA A 564 13.45 -0.15 -30.65
C ALA A 564 12.15 -0.97 -30.86
N GLU A 565 11.54 -1.45 -29.77
CA GLU A 565 10.42 -2.39 -29.81
C GLU A 565 9.07 -1.66 -29.90
N PRO A 566 8.13 -2.14 -30.73
CA PRO A 566 6.77 -1.60 -30.75
C PRO A 566 6.06 -1.89 -29.43
N THR A 567 5.25 -0.94 -28.94
CA THR A 567 4.47 -1.17 -27.72
C THR A 567 3.21 -1.97 -28.03
N LYS A 568 2.85 -2.93 -27.15
CA LYS A 568 1.61 -3.71 -27.28
C LYS A 568 0.38 -2.80 -27.32
N TYR A 569 0.39 -1.77 -26.47
CA TYR A 569 -0.65 -0.75 -26.42
C TYR A 569 -0.84 -0.03 -27.77
N ALA A 570 0.25 0.48 -28.38
CA ALA A 570 0.14 1.19 -29.65
C ALA A 570 -0.45 0.28 -30.74
N LEU A 571 0.08 -0.93 -30.91
CA LEU A 571 -0.44 -1.87 -31.91
C LEU A 571 -1.93 -2.17 -31.73
N ALA A 572 -2.39 -2.31 -30.48
CA ALA A 572 -3.80 -2.51 -30.16
C ALA A 572 -4.67 -1.30 -30.58
N MET A 573 -4.25 -0.08 -30.27
CA MET A 573 -5.00 1.13 -30.63
C MET A 573 -5.01 1.40 -32.14
N TYR A 574 -3.91 1.11 -32.85
CA TYR A 574 -3.87 1.21 -34.31
C TYR A 574 -4.86 0.23 -34.94
N LYS A 575 -4.90 -1.01 -34.47
CA LYS A 575 -5.84 -2.03 -34.93
C LYS A 575 -7.29 -1.60 -34.69
N GLU A 576 -7.61 -1.13 -33.48
CA GLU A 576 -8.96 -0.67 -33.13
C GLU A 576 -9.40 0.53 -34.00
N ALA A 577 -8.51 1.50 -34.23
CA ALA A 577 -8.79 2.64 -35.08
C ALA A 577 -9.09 2.22 -36.53
N VAL A 578 -8.31 1.27 -37.07
CA VAL A 578 -8.50 0.71 -38.40
C VAL A 578 -9.87 0.02 -38.51
N GLU A 579 -10.21 -0.87 -37.56
CA GLU A 579 -11.51 -1.56 -37.52
C GLU A 579 -12.71 -0.60 -37.41
N PHE A 580 -12.54 0.53 -36.71
CA PHE A 580 -13.56 1.56 -36.61
C PHE A 580 -13.71 2.38 -37.91
N LEU A 581 -12.60 2.89 -38.44
CA LEU A 581 -12.59 3.83 -39.56
C LEU A 581 -12.99 3.20 -40.90
N GLU A 582 -12.73 1.90 -41.08
CA GLU A 582 -13.09 1.14 -42.30
C GLU A 582 -14.58 1.06 -42.58
N LYS A 583 -15.42 1.31 -41.57
CA LYS A 583 -16.88 1.31 -41.74
C LYS A 583 -17.37 2.50 -42.56
N ASP A 584 -16.51 3.48 -42.85
CA ASP A 584 -16.84 4.66 -43.66
C ASP A 584 -15.79 4.88 -44.76
N LYS A 585 -16.21 4.69 -46.03
CA LYS A 585 -15.35 4.81 -47.22
C LYS A 585 -14.63 6.15 -47.34
N LYS A 586 -15.13 7.20 -46.69
CA LYS A 586 -14.47 8.52 -46.66
C LYS A 586 -13.09 8.48 -45.99
N ASN A 587 -12.80 7.44 -45.20
CA ASN A 587 -11.55 7.30 -44.45
C ASN A 587 -10.52 6.36 -45.10
N ASP A 588 -10.78 5.82 -46.31
CA ASP A 588 -9.94 4.79 -46.94
C ASP A 588 -8.45 5.16 -47.02
N GLN A 589 -8.13 6.43 -47.32
CA GLN A 589 -6.75 6.90 -47.38
C GLN A 589 -6.08 6.90 -46.00
N ILE A 590 -6.80 7.32 -44.97
CA ILE A 590 -6.31 7.35 -43.58
C ILE A 590 -6.11 5.93 -43.07
N VAL A 591 -7.06 5.04 -43.33
CA VAL A 591 -6.95 3.61 -42.99
C VAL A 591 -5.70 3.00 -43.62
N LYS A 592 -5.43 3.27 -44.90
CA LYS A 592 -4.20 2.81 -45.58
C LYS A 592 -2.94 3.34 -44.89
N GLN A 593 -2.92 4.61 -44.49
CA GLN A 593 -1.78 5.20 -43.77
C GLN A 593 -1.55 4.52 -42.41
N ILE A 594 -2.60 4.31 -41.61
CA ILE A 594 -2.50 3.67 -40.29
C ILE A 594 -2.03 2.21 -40.45
N ARG A 595 -2.58 1.46 -41.41
CA ARG A 595 -2.15 0.07 -41.71
C ARG A 595 -0.67 0.01 -42.12
N ASN A 596 -0.21 0.94 -42.96
CA ASN A 596 1.19 1.00 -43.38
C ASN A 596 2.11 1.26 -42.18
N GLN A 597 1.75 2.20 -41.30
CA GLN A 597 2.51 2.44 -40.07
C GLN A 597 2.52 1.20 -39.16
N MET A 598 1.37 0.55 -38.97
CA MET A 598 1.29 -0.68 -38.15
C MET A 598 2.15 -1.82 -38.72
N ASN A 599 2.15 -2.01 -40.05
CA ASN A 599 2.98 -3.01 -40.72
C ASN A 599 4.48 -2.73 -40.51
N GLN A 600 4.91 -1.47 -40.71
CA GLN A 600 6.27 -1.02 -40.45
C GLN A 600 6.71 -1.26 -38.99
N LEU A 601 5.81 -1.06 -38.02
CA LEU A 601 6.09 -1.32 -36.61
C LEU A 601 6.20 -2.82 -36.30
N SER A 602 5.40 -3.66 -36.96
CA SER A 602 5.39 -5.11 -36.77
C SER A 602 6.48 -5.86 -37.54
N GLY A 603 7.28 -5.17 -38.36
CA GLY A 603 8.29 -5.78 -39.23
C GLY A 603 7.68 -6.64 -40.34
N ARG A 604 6.45 -6.33 -40.78
CA ARG A 604 5.70 -7.04 -41.82
C ARG A 604 5.58 -6.25 -43.11
#